data_AF-A0A7C4KMP8-F1
#
_entry.id   AF-A0A7C4KMP8-F1
#
_cell.length_a   1.000
_cell.length_b   1.000
_cell.length_c   1.000
_cell.angle_alpha   90.00
_cell.angle_beta   90.00
_cell.angle_gamma   90.00
#
_symmetry.space_group_name_H-M   'P 1'
#
loop_
_entity.id
_entity.type
_entity.pdbx_description
1 polymer ?
#
loop_
_entity_poly.entity_id
_entity_poly.type
_entity_poly.pdbx_seq_one_letter_code
_entity_poly.pdbx_strand_id
1 'polypeptide(L)'
;MRITAVIVTCTVGLVFALQAATSPTASTPALVQVFSNGVVICPTGAFSSGHASKGEEVRFDFGLPSVPPVRRFLLDNVPILQTEWEHLGIRYVQRVCITRLNDGPLDSAAEDALLVVQIYGESMVQEYTNASASLAVQVGGNFWPLELRGGWIYCPGQPKTQPLAFLDIPSVGIVKTNGLRLEFQGHMPPANTGAMTLFIPRHPITPGKSADRLLDLDVNEILGRVRDYWRRPEAQKLRPPLEWGDEVKTTPAPETRKP
;
A
#
# COMPACT_ATOMS: atom_id res chain seq x y z
N MET A 1 44.27 37.70 -69.49
CA MET A 1 43.95 36.61 -68.55
C MET A 1 42.98 37.17 -67.51
N ARG A 2 41.68 36.88 -67.62
CA ARG A 2 40.62 37.40 -66.72
C ARG A 2 40.17 36.25 -65.82
N ILE A 3 40.29 36.41 -64.51
CA ILE A 3 39.80 35.47 -63.51
C ILE A 3 38.46 36.00 -63.01
N THR A 4 37.39 35.27 -63.35
CA THR A 4 36.02 35.54 -62.91
C THR A 4 35.83 34.93 -61.52
N ALA A 5 35.57 35.76 -60.51
CA ALA A 5 35.23 35.32 -59.17
C ALA A 5 33.73 35.05 -59.08
N VAL A 6 33.36 33.81 -58.73
CA VAL A 6 31.97 33.41 -58.46
C VAL A 6 31.75 33.48 -56.94
N ILE A 7 30.92 34.42 -56.51
CA ILE A 7 30.49 34.54 -55.11
C ILE A 7 29.25 33.66 -54.95
N VAL A 8 29.40 32.57 -54.19
CA VAL A 8 28.29 31.69 -53.79
C VAL A 8 27.80 32.17 -52.42
N THR A 9 26.65 32.83 -52.39
CA THR A 9 25.93 33.19 -51.17
C THR A 9 25.15 31.99 -50.66
N CYS A 10 25.56 31.45 -49.51
CA CYS A 10 24.92 30.32 -48.85
C CYS A 10 23.92 30.86 -47.81
N THR A 11 22.62 30.76 -48.10
CA THR A 11 21.54 31.19 -47.21
C THR A 11 21.24 30.08 -46.18
N VAL A 12 21.70 30.25 -44.94
CA VAL A 12 21.36 29.34 -43.83
C VAL A 12 19.99 29.73 -43.29
N GLY A 13 18.96 28.98 -43.69
CA GLY A 13 17.61 29.06 -43.13
C GLY A 13 17.57 28.42 -41.75
N LEU A 14 17.56 29.23 -40.70
CA LEU A 14 17.41 28.79 -39.31
C LEU A 14 15.92 28.54 -39.02
N VAL A 15 15.49 27.28 -39.04
CA VAL A 15 14.11 26.89 -38.66
C VAL A 15 14.06 26.70 -37.15
N PHE A 16 13.50 27.69 -36.44
CA PHE A 16 13.08 27.52 -35.04
C PHE A 16 11.83 26.65 -35.00
N ALA A 17 11.97 25.36 -34.68
CA ALA A 17 10.83 24.53 -34.29
C ALA A 17 10.41 24.93 -32.88
N LEU A 18 9.31 25.69 -32.76
CA LEU A 18 8.63 25.91 -31.48
C LEU A 18 8.07 24.56 -31.00
N GLN A 19 8.79 23.91 -30.10
CA GLN A 19 8.32 22.71 -29.44
C GLN A 19 7.32 23.14 -28.37
N ALA A 20 6.02 23.01 -28.67
CA ALA A 20 4.97 23.25 -27.71
C ALA A 20 5.18 22.31 -26.52
N ALA A 21 5.52 22.87 -25.36
CA ALA A 21 5.57 22.14 -24.11
C ALA A 21 4.13 21.69 -23.79
N THR A 22 3.80 20.45 -24.16
CA THR A 22 2.60 19.78 -23.66
C THR A 22 2.68 19.78 -22.14
N SER A 23 1.87 20.63 -21.52
CA SER A 23 1.71 20.63 -20.07
C SER A 23 1.37 19.21 -19.64
N PRO A 24 2.04 18.64 -18.62
CA PRO A 24 1.73 17.30 -18.17
C PRO A 24 0.26 17.27 -17.76
N THR A 25 -0.54 16.49 -18.48
CA THR A 25 -1.94 16.24 -18.12
C THR A 25 -1.93 15.73 -16.70
N ALA A 26 -2.58 16.45 -15.78
CA ALA A 26 -2.63 16.10 -14.37
C ALA A 26 -3.14 14.66 -14.24
N SER A 27 -2.23 13.72 -13.97
CA SER A 27 -2.56 12.32 -13.84
C SER A 27 -3.50 12.19 -12.66
N THR A 28 -4.73 11.73 -12.89
CA THR A 28 -5.65 11.40 -11.80
C THR A 28 -4.92 10.48 -10.82
N PRO A 29 -4.87 10.82 -9.52
CA PRO A 29 -4.15 10.02 -8.54
C PRO A 29 -4.69 8.59 -8.59
N ALA A 30 -3.78 7.65 -8.79
CA ALA A 30 -4.11 6.26 -8.92
C ALA A 30 -4.64 5.76 -7.55
N LEU A 31 -5.86 5.26 -7.56
CA LEU A 31 -6.68 5.05 -6.37
C LEU A 31 -6.54 3.62 -5.87
N VAL A 32 -6.15 3.44 -4.61
CA VAL A 32 -6.07 2.11 -4.00
C VAL A 32 -7.46 1.66 -3.56
N GLN A 33 -7.81 0.42 -3.86
CA GLN A 33 -9.11 -0.15 -3.56
C GLN A 33 -8.99 -1.26 -2.52
N VAL A 34 -9.85 -1.23 -1.50
CA VAL A 34 -9.91 -2.26 -0.45
C VAL A 34 -11.25 -2.99 -0.55
N PHE A 35 -11.21 -4.31 -0.67
CA PHE A 35 -12.37 -5.17 -0.85
C PHE A 35 -12.84 -5.81 0.46
N SER A 36 -14.10 -6.23 0.50
CA SER A 36 -14.73 -6.85 1.68
C SER A 36 -14.12 -8.19 2.10
N ASN A 37 -13.39 -8.86 1.21
CA ASN A 37 -12.64 -10.09 1.50
C ASN A 37 -11.20 -9.80 1.99
N GLY A 38 -10.86 -8.53 2.23
CA GLY A 38 -9.56 -8.11 2.72
C GLY A 38 -8.52 -7.88 1.64
N VAL A 39 -8.87 -8.05 0.36
CA VAL A 39 -7.94 -7.81 -0.74
C VAL A 39 -7.71 -6.32 -0.93
N VAL A 40 -6.45 -5.94 -1.18
CA VAL A 40 -6.06 -4.59 -1.55
C VAL A 40 -5.55 -4.60 -2.98
N ILE A 41 -6.17 -3.81 -3.85
CA ILE A 41 -5.74 -3.63 -5.25
C ILE A 41 -5.10 -2.26 -5.39
N CYS A 42 -3.87 -2.25 -5.90
CA CYS A 42 -3.12 -1.07 -6.21
C CYS A 42 -2.98 -0.95 -7.74
N PRO A 43 -3.40 0.17 -8.34
CA PRO A 43 -3.14 0.42 -9.75
C PRO A 43 -1.63 0.52 -10.00
N THR A 44 -1.19 0.03 -11.15
CA THR A 44 0.22 0.13 -11.58
C THR A 44 0.76 1.54 -11.43
N GLY A 45 1.94 1.68 -10.81
CA GLY A 45 2.58 2.98 -10.60
C GLY A 45 2.14 3.72 -9.34
N ALA A 46 1.09 3.26 -8.63
CA ALA A 46 0.82 3.68 -7.25
C ALA A 46 1.70 2.95 -6.25
N PHE A 47 1.92 1.65 -6.46
CA PHE A 47 2.78 0.80 -5.64
C PHE A 47 3.52 -0.16 -6.55
N SER A 48 4.52 0.39 -7.24
CA SER A 48 5.37 -0.33 -8.15
C SER A 48 6.49 -0.97 -7.35
N SER A 49 6.31 -2.24 -6.96
CA SER A 49 7.43 -3.16 -7.10
C SER A 49 7.92 -3.01 -8.55
N GLY A 50 9.20 -2.81 -8.81
CA GLY A 50 9.74 -2.46 -10.15
C GLY A 50 9.59 -3.57 -11.21
N HIS A 51 8.49 -4.31 -11.17
CA HIS A 51 8.25 -5.63 -11.69
C HIS A 51 6.89 -5.74 -12.40
N ALA A 52 5.94 -4.82 -12.15
CA ALA A 52 4.65 -4.79 -12.87
C ALA A 52 4.79 -4.00 -14.18
N SER A 53 4.30 -4.55 -15.28
CA SER A 53 4.26 -3.85 -16.56
C SER A 53 3.31 -2.66 -16.46
N LYS A 54 3.59 -1.56 -17.18
CA LYS A 54 2.73 -0.37 -17.19
C LYS A 54 1.28 -0.74 -17.52
N GLY A 55 0.36 -0.62 -16.55
CA GLY A 55 -1.06 -0.95 -16.72
C GLY A 55 -1.51 -2.22 -15.99
N GLU A 56 -0.59 -3.03 -15.43
CA GLU A 56 -0.92 -4.18 -14.58
C GLU A 56 -1.21 -3.81 -13.12
N GLU A 57 -2.40 -4.15 -12.65
CA GLU A 57 -2.75 -4.01 -11.23
C GLU A 57 -1.96 -4.99 -10.36
N VAL A 58 -1.57 -4.52 -9.17
CA VAL A 58 -0.97 -5.34 -8.12
C VAL A 58 -2.03 -5.63 -7.07
N ARG A 59 -2.27 -6.91 -6.80
CA ARG A 59 -3.25 -7.38 -5.84
C ARG A 59 -2.55 -8.01 -4.64
N PHE A 60 -2.84 -7.53 -3.45
CA PHE A 60 -2.42 -8.09 -2.18
C PHE A 60 -3.59 -8.82 -1.53
N ASP A 61 -3.46 -10.13 -1.36
CA ASP A 61 -4.45 -10.99 -0.71
C ASP A 61 -3.92 -11.39 0.67
N PHE A 62 -4.67 -11.05 1.71
CA PHE A 62 -4.27 -11.24 3.10
C PHE A 62 -4.81 -12.52 3.77
N GLY A 63 -5.52 -13.36 3.00
CA GLY A 63 -6.11 -14.61 3.49
C GLY A 63 -6.96 -14.45 4.76
N LEU A 64 -7.70 -13.34 4.85
CA LEU A 64 -8.66 -13.08 5.91
C LEU A 64 -9.89 -14.00 5.75
N PRO A 65 -10.75 -14.15 6.77
CA PRO A 65 -11.91 -15.03 6.69
C PRO A 65 -12.77 -14.76 5.46
N SER A 66 -13.21 -15.83 4.78
CA SER A 66 -14.05 -15.74 3.58
C SER A 66 -15.51 -15.41 3.87
N VAL A 67 -15.91 -15.39 5.15
CA VAL A 67 -17.24 -14.92 5.57
C VAL A 67 -17.36 -13.40 5.32
N PRO A 68 -18.57 -12.88 5.09
CA PRO A 68 -18.76 -11.43 4.97
C PRO A 68 -18.27 -10.68 6.21
N PRO A 69 -17.67 -9.48 6.06
CA PRO A 69 -17.26 -8.68 7.19
C PRO A 69 -18.47 -8.24 8.01
N VAL A 70 -18.32 -8.23 9.34
CA VAL A 70 -19.34 -7.72 10.25
C VAL A 70 -19.45 -6.19 10.15
N ARG A 71 -18.35 -5.51 9.79
CA ARG A 71 -18.32 -4.05 9.71
C ARG A 71 -17.24 -3.53 8.76
N ARG A 72 -17.56 -2.40 8.11
CA ARG A 72 -16.63 -1.60 7.29
C ARG A 72 -16.90 -0.12 7.50
N PHE A 73 -15.87 0.66 7.81
CA PHE A 73 -16.01 2.08 8.11
C PHE A 73 -14.69 2.85 7.95
N LEU A 74 -14.78 4.17 7.88
CA LEU A 74 -13.64 5.07 8.01
C LEU A 74 -13.35 5.33 9.49
N LEU A 75 -12.14 5.03 9.95
CA LEU A 75 -11.74 5.31 11.33
C LEU A 75 -11.70 6.83 11.54
N ASP A 76 -12.41 7.32 12.57
CA ASP A 76 -12.51 8.76 12.89
C ASP A 76 -12.96 9.66 11.71
N ASN A 77 -13.70 9.12 10.75
CA ASN A 77 -14.09 9.80 9.50
C ASN A 77 -12.91 10.31 8.66
N VAL A 78 -11.71 9.76 8.85
CA VAL A 78 -10.54 10.03 8.00
C VAL A 78 -10.25 8.84 7.07
N PRO A 79 -9.42 9.01 6.01
CA PRO A 79 -9.01 7.96 5.05
C PRO A 79 -8.16 6.81 5.61
N ILE A 80 -8.62 6.20 6.70
CA ILE A 80 -8.14 4.96 7.27
C ILE A 80 -9.32 3.99 7.18
N LEU A 81 -9.29 3.10 6.20
CA LEU A 81 -10.33 2.10 6.01
C LEU A 81 -10.15 0.98 7.03
N GLN A 82 -11.20 0.66 7.79
CA GLN A 82 -11.22 -0.45 8.72
C GLN A 82 -12.30 -1.46 8.34
N THR A 83 -11.90 -2.73 8.23
CA THR A 83 -12.80 -3.87 7.99
C THR A 83 -12.66 -4.87 9.12
N GLU A 84 -13.77 -5.39 9.61
CA GLU A 84 -13.85 -6.34 10.73
C GLU A 84 -14.57 -7.62 10.30
N TRP A 85 -14.05 -8.77 10.71
CA TRP A 85 -14.66 -10.09 10.53
C TRP A 85 -14.70 -10.82 11.86
N GLU A 86 -15.69 -11.69 12.05
CA GLU A 86 -15.73 -12.60 13.19
C GLU A 86 -15.80 -14.03 12.67
N HIS A 87 -14.82 -14.85 13.06
CA HIS A 87 -14.73 -16.23 12.62
C HIS A 87 -14.07 -17.10 13.69
N LEU A 88 -14.71 -18.22 14.05
CA LEU A 88 -14.20 -19.19 15.02
C LEU A 88 -13.76 -18.56 16.36
N GLY A 89 -14.56 -17.63 16.88
CA GLY A 89 -14.27 -16.98 18.16
C GLY A 89 -13.14 -15.95 18.11
N ILE A 90 -12.73 -15.51 16.92
CA ILE A 90 -11.71 -14.46 16.72
C ILE A 90 -12.33 -13.30 15.95
N ARG A 91 -12.09 -12.08 16.41
CA ARG A 91 -12.34 -10.87 15.63
C ARG A 91 -11.07 -10.50 14.87
N TYR A 92 -11.13 -10.57 13.55
CA TYR A 92 -10.08 -10.12 12.67
C TYR A 92 -10.35 -8.67 12.28
N VAL A 93 -9.33 -7.82 12.32
CA VAL A 93 -9.43 -6.43 11.90
C VAL A 93 -8.33 -6.12 10.91
N GLN A 94 -8.70 -5.52 9.79
CA GLN A 94 -7.77 -4.96 8.81
C GLN A 94 -7.94 -3.45 8.80
N ARG A 95 -6.83 -2.73 8.92
CA ARG A 95 -6.74 -1.28 8.70
C ARG A 95 -5.85 -1.01 7.51
N VAL A 96 -6.31 -0.15 6.62
CA VAL A 96 -5.56 0.26 5.43
C VAL A 96 -5.53 1.79 5.36
N CYS A 97 -4.34 2.35 5.20
CA CYS A 97 -4.17 3.77 4.92
C CYS A 97 -2.96 4.01 4.02
N ILE A 98 -2.90 5.20 3.44
CA ILE A 98 -1.72 5.67 2.70
C ILE A 98 -1.13 6.85 3.47
N THR A 99 0.17 6.78 3.70
CA THR A 99 0.97 7.84 4.33
C THR A 99 2.19 8.13 3.46
N ARG A 100 3.09 8.98 3.96
CA ARG A 100 4.44 9.16 3.41
C ARG A 100 5.50 8.64 4.37
N LEU A 101 6.63 8.18 3.83
CA LEU A 101 7.79 7.82 4.64
C LEU A 101 8.36 9.08 5.32
N ASN A 102 8.48 10.19 4.59
CA ASN A 102 8.90 11.47 5.13
C ASN A 102 7.70 12.39 5.44
N ASP A 103 7.98 13.48 6.13
CA ASP A 103 6.97 14.49 6.44
C ASP A 103 6.57 15.26 5.18
N GLY A 104 5.27 15.55 5.03
CA GLY A 104 4.75 16.29 3.89
C GLY A 104 3.25 16.08 3.68
N PRO A 105 2.65 16.75 2.68
CA PRO A 105 1.26 16.52 2.32
C PRO A 105 1.07 15.09 1.84
N LEU A 106 -0.02 14.44 2.29
CA LEU A 106 -0.41 13.09 1.88
C LEU A 106 -1.12 13.11 0.51
N ASP A 107 -0.45 13.62 -0.51
CA ASP A 107 -0.84 13.29 -1.88
C ASP A 107 -0.33 11.86 -2.21
N SER A 108 -1.13 11.06 -2.90
CA SER A 108 -0.68 9.73 -3.36
C SER A 108 0.33 9.79 -4.49
N ALA A 109 0.57 10.99 -5.02
CA ALA A 109 1.52 11.24 -6.09
C ALA A 109 2.97 11.38 -5.60
N ALA A 110 3.18 11.48 -4.29
CA ALA A 110 4.51 11.55 -3.68
C ALA A 110 5.34 10.29 -3.97
N GLU A 111 6.63 10.48 -4.23
CA GLU A 111 7.58 9.39 -4.48
C GLU A 111 7.79 8.52 -3.22
N ASP A 112 7.69 9.12 -2.04
CA ASP A 112 7.83 8.45 -0.75
C ASP A 112 6.49 8.02 -0.15
N ALA A 113 5.45 7.90 -0.98
CA ALA A 113 4.17 7.34 -0.55
C ALA A 113 4.34 5.89 -0.06
N LEU A 114 3.59 5.54 0.97
CA LEU A 114 3.65 4.28 1.69
C LEU A 114 2.24 3.79 1.96
N LEU A 115 1.89 2.62 1.43
CA LEU A 115 0.67 1.91 1.78
C LEU A 115 0.95 1.11 3.06
N VAL A 116 0.09 1.30 4.05
CA VAL A 116 0.20 0.63 5.35
C VAL A 116 -1.03 -0.24 5.54
N VAL A 117 -0.80 -1.53 5.75
CA VAL A 117 -1.84 -2.51 6.04
C VAL A 117 -1.55 -3.14 7.39
N GLN A 118 -2.36 -2.83 8.39
CA GLN A 118 -2.31 -3.47 9.70
C GLN A 118 -3.40 -4.52 9.78
N ILE A 119 -3.04 -5.74 10.16
CA ILE A 119 -3.98 -6.83 10.44
C ILE A 119 -3.76 -7.28 11.87
N TYR A 120 -4.83 -7.34 12.65
CA TYR A 120 -4.76 -7.89 13.99
C TYR A 120 -5.97 -8.77 14.31
N GLY A 121 -5.74 -9.72 15.21
CA GLY A 121 -6.76 -10.60 15.75
C GLY A 121 -6.98 -10.32 17.23
N GLU A 122 -8.22 -10.45 17.69
CA GLU A 122 -8.63 -10.41 19.08
C GLU A 122 -9.40 -11.69 19.42
N SER A 123 -8.99 -12.41 20.47
CA SER A 123 -9.75 -13.57 20.94
C SER A 123 -11.03 -13.12 21.64
N MET A 124 -12.17 -13.63 21.15
CA MET A 124 -13.50 -13.38 21.70
C MET A 124 -13.95 -14.49 22.66
N VAL A 125 -13.14 -15.54 22.83
CA VAL A 125 -13.45 -16.73 23.63
C VAL A 125 -12.54 -16.84 24.84
N GLN A 126 -13.02 -17.55 25.87
CA GLN A 126 -12.25 -17.85 27.09
C GLN A 126 -11.31 -19.05 26.92
N GLU A 127 -11.39 -19.72 25.78
CA GLU A 127 -10.54 -20.84 25.43
C GLU A 127 -9.43 -20.40 24.49
N TYR A 128 -8.40 -21.23 24.39
CA TYR A 128 -7.31 -20.99 23.48
C TYR A 128 -7.76 -21.17 22.02
N THR A 129 -7.39 -20.24 21.16
CA THR A 129 -7.67 -20.31 19.72
C THR A 129 -6.44 -19.93 18.90
N ASN A 130 -6.45 -20.27 17.61
CA ASN A 130 -5.37 -19.93 16.69
C ASN A 130 -5.90 -18.95 15.64
N ALA A 131 -5.30 -17.77 15.59
CA ALA A 131 -5.52 -16.85 14.49
C ALA A 131 -4.61 -17.23 13.32
N SER A 132 -5.11 -17.07 12.10
CA SER A 132 -4.30 -17.22 10.89
C SER A 132 -4.49 -16.04 9.96
N ALA A 133 -3.40 -15.60 9.34
CA ALA A 133 -3.42 -14.70 8.21
C ALA A 133 -2.40 -15.17 7.19
N SER A 134 -2.47 -14.66 5.97
CA SER A 134 -1.47 -14.97 4.96
C SER A 134 -1.19 -13.76 4.09
N LEU A 135 -0.15 -13.81 3.27
CA LEU A 135 0.08 -12.81 2.25
C LEU A 135 0.38 -13.50 0.94
N ALA A 136 -0.41 -13.20 -0.08
CA ALA A 136 -0.14 -13.56 -1.47
C ALA A 136 -0.20 -12.31 -2.33
N VAL A 137 0.62 -12.27 -3.37
CA VAL A 137 0.72 -11.12 -4.29
C VAL A 137 0.45 -11.62 -5.69
N GLN A 138 -0.43 -10.93 -6.41
CA GLN A 138 -0.68 -11.18 -7.83
C GLN A 138 -0.39 -9.93 -8.64
N VAL A 139 0.21 -10.12 -9.81
CA VAL A 139 0.42 -9.07 -10.81
C VAL A 139 0.00 -9.60 -12.17
N GLY A 140 -0.87 -8.86 -12.87
CA GLY A 140 -1.44 -9.32 -14.14
C GLY A 140 -2.16 -10.67 -14.02
N GLY A 141 -2.78 -10.95 -12.86
CA GLY A 141 -3.47 -12.21 -12.57
C GLY A 141 -2.57 -13.39 -12.18
N ASN A 142 -1.25 -13.24 -12.20
CA ASN A 142 -0.32 -14.31 -11.85
C ASN A 142 0.18 -14.16 -10.42
N PHE A 143 0.14 -15.23 -9.63
CA PHE A 143 0.75 -15.25 -8.30
C PHE A 143 2.26 -15.21 -8.40
N TRP A 144 2.87 -14.36 -7.58
CA TRP A 144 4.32 -14.30 -7.45
C TRP A 144 4.80 -15.14 -6.27
N PRO A 145 5.91 -15.87 -6.42
CA PRO A 145 6.58 -16.44 -5.26
C PRO A 145 7.05 -15.30 -4.37
N LEU A 146 6.97 -15.52 -3.06
CA LEU A 146 7.37 -14.61 -2.01
C LEU A 146 8.39 -15.30 -1.11
N GLU A 147 9.31 -14.50 -0.59
CA GLU A 147 10.32 -14.93 0.37
C GLU A 147 10.51 -13.85 1.44
N LEU A 148 10.45 -14.23 2.71
CA LEU A 148 10.65 -13.33 3.85
C LEU A 148 12.09 -13.46 4.39
N ARG A 149 12.86 -12.37 4.39
CA ARG A 149 14.22 -12.30 4.95
C ARG A 149 14.37 -11.07 5.85
N GLY A 150 14.58 -11.27 7.14
CA GLY A 150 14.81 -10.17 8.09
C GLY A 150 13.68 -9.12 8.08
N GLY A 151 12.42 -9.56 8.03
CA GLY A 151 11.23 -8.69 7.93
C GLY A 151 10.95 -8.17 6.51
N TRP A 152 11.89 -8.26 5.57
CA TRP A 152 11.67 -7.82 4.19
C TRP A 152 11.09 -8.94 3.33
N ILE A 153 10.10 -8.59 2.51
CA ILE A 153 9.48 -9.51 1.55
C ILE A 153 10.11 -9.30 0.18
N TYR A 154 10.53 -10.39 -0.44
CA TYR A 154 11.14 -10.42 -1.76
C TYR A 154 10.33 -11.30 -2.71
N CYS A 155 10.48 -11.05 -4.01
CA CYS A 155 9.98 -11.92 -5.07
C CYS A 155 11.18 -12.62 -5.73
N PRO A 156 11.48 -13.90 -5.39
CA PRO A 156 12.63 -14.60 -5.95
C PRO A 156 12.48 -14.81 -7.47
N GLY A 157 13.62 -14.85 -8.17
CA GLY A 157 13.67 -15.10 -9.62
C GLY A 157 13.88 -13.86 -10.50
N GLN A 158 14.11 -12.69 -9.92
CA GLN A 158 14.38 -11.45 -10.65
C GLN A 158 15.85 -10.98 -10.50
N PRO A 159 16.50 -10.47 -11.56
CA PRO A 159 17.82 -9.88 -11.45
C PRO A 159 17.74 -8.58 -10.62
N LYS A 160 18.49 -8.54 -9.50
CA LYS A 160 18.44 -7.48 -8.47
C LYS A 160 17.13 -7.45 -7.68
N THR A 161 16.87 -8.49 -6.88
CA THR A 161 15.72 -8.58 -5.97
C THR A 161 15.73 -7.45 -4.93
N GLN A 162 15.06 -6.35 -5.26
CA GLN A 162 14.71 -5.31 -4.30
C GLN A 162 13.55 -5.80 -3.43
N PRO A 163 13.44 -5.32 -2.17
CA PRO A 163 12.32 -5.68 -1.33
C PRO A 163 11.00 -5.11 -1.90
N LEU A 164 9.95 -5.92 -1.88
CA LEU A 164 8.58 -5.55 -2.21
C LEU A 164 7.93 -4.75 -1.08
N ALA A 165 8.13 -5.20 0.15
CA ALA A 165 7.50 -4.64 1.34
C ALA A 165 8.32 -4.97 2.59
N PHE A 166 8.06 -4.25 3.67
CA PHE A 166 8.53 -4.59 5.01
C PHE A 166 7.37 -5.10 5.85
N LEU A 167 7.56 -6.22 6.54
CA LEU A 167 6.61 -6.85 7.44
C LEU A 167 7.13 -6.73 8.86
N ASP A 168 6.41 -5.95 9.67
CA ASP A 168 6.58 -5.94 11.11
C ASP A 168 5.59 -6.94 11.73
N ILE A 169 6.14 -8.00 12.31
CA ILE A 169 5.38 -9.05 12.99
C ILE A 169 6.22 -9.56 14.16
N PRO A 170 5.60 -9.86 15.32
CA PRO A 170 6.29 -10.56 16.40
C PRO A 170 6.88 -11.89 15.90
N SER A 171 8.12 -12.20 16.29
CA SER A 171 8.87 -13.36 15.82
C SER A 171 8.17 -14.71 16.06
N VAL A 172 7.26 -14.78 17.02
CA VAL A 172 6.47 -15.98 17.37
C VAL A 172 5.34 -16.31 16.38
N GLY A 173 5.05 -15.42 15.41
CA GLY A 173 3.86 -15.53 14.55
C GLY A 173 4.06 -16.13 13.14
N ILE A 174 5.27 -16.54 12.77
CA ILE A 174 5.63 -16.88 11.38
C ILE A 174 5.65 -18.40 11.19
N VAL A 175 4.84 -18.92 10.27
CA VAL A 175 4.73 -20.37 9.98
C VAL A 175 5.39 -20.75 8.67
N LYS A 176 5.24 -19.92 7.63
CA LYS A 176 5.82 -20.18 6.31
C LYS A 176 6.35 -18.91 5.69
N THR A 177 7.64 -18.93 5.35
CA THR A 177 8.39 -17.78 4.86
C THR A 177 8.73 -17.83 3.37
N ASN A 178 8.34 -18.89 2.65
CA ASN A 178 8.69 -19.12 1.25
C ASN A 178 7.53 -19.78 0.48
N GLY A 179 7.28 -19.32 -0.75
CA GLY A 179 6.32 -19.93 -1.69
C GLY A 179 5.35 -18.90 -2.28
N LEU A 180 4.25 -19.34 -2.89
CA LEU A 180 3.23 -18.44 -3.47
C LEU A 180 2.46 -17.62 -2.41
N ARG A 181 2.62 -17.98 -1.14
CA ARG A 181 1.95 -17.37 -0.01
C ARG A 181 2.84 -17.47 1.22
N LEU A 182 2.97 -16.36 1.95
CA LEU A 182 3.52 -16.33 3.31
C LEU A 182 2.38 -16.63 4.28
N GLU A 183 2.60 -17.52 5.24
CA GLU A 183 1.56 -17.94 6.19
C GLU A 183 1.98 -17.59 7.62
N PHE A 184 1.05 -16.97 8.34
CA PHE A 184 1.23 -16.48 9.70
C PHE A 184 0.18 -17.12 10.60
N GLN A 185 0.60 -17.56 11.79
CA GLN A 185 -0.31 -18.05 12.82
C GLN A 185 0.04 -17.41 14.15
N GLY A 186 -0.99 -16.90 14.82
CA GLY A 186 -0.89 -16.37 16.17
C GLY A 186 -1.55 -17.31 17.14
N HIS A 187 -0.81 -17.73 18.16
CA HIS A 187 -1.39 -18.36 19.34
C HIS A 187 -2.13 -17.30 20.15
N MET A 188 -3.44 -17.47 20.33
CA MET A 188 -4.31 -16.45 20.94
C MET A 188 -4.89 -16.97 22.26
N PRO A 189 -4.18 -16.80 23.39
CA PRO A 189 -4.80 -16.94 24.70
C PRO A 189 -5.97 -15.97 24.88
N PRO A 190 -6.85 -16.22 25.86
CA PRO A 190 -7.97 -15.33 26.17
C PRO A 190 -7.49 -13.90 26.42
N ALA A 191 -8.21 -12.92 25.88
CA ALA A 191 -7.93 -11.49 25.98
C ALA A 191 -6.57 -11.01 25.41
N ASN A 192 -5.85 -11.86 24.67
CA ASN A 192 -4.66 -11.43 23.94
C ASN A 192 -5.01 -10.92 22.53
N THR A 193 -4.18 -10.02 22.05
CA THR A 193 -4.19 -9.52 20.68
C THR A 193 -2.89 -9.89 19.98
N GLY A 194 -2.99 -10.20 18.70
CA GLY A 194 -1.83 -10.42 17.82
C GLY A 194 -1.96 -9.51 16.62
N ALA A 195 -0.87 -8.88 16.19
CA ALA A 195 -0.88 -7.95 15.06
C ALA A 195 0.29 -8.20 14.11
N MET A 196 0.06 -7.91 12.84
CA MET A 196 1.07 -7.79 11.81
C MET A 196 0.83 -6.49 11.03
N THR A 197 1.91 -5.80 10.68
CA THR A 197 1.85 -4.56 9.89
C THR A 197 2.71 -4.71 8.66
N LEU A 198 2.13 -4.46 7.50
CA LEU A 198 2.81 -4.49 6.21
C LEU A 198 2.97 -3.06 5.70
N PHE A 199 4.19 -2.70 5.37
CA PHE A 199 4.59 -1.41 4.79
C PHE A 199 5.01 -1.63 3.35
N ILE A 200 4.18 -1.15 2.41
CA ILE A 200 4.36 -1.34 0.97
C ILE A 200 4.75 0.03 0.36
N PRO A 201 6.03 0.26 0.07
CA PRO A 201 6.48 1.52 -0.51
C PRO A 201 6.03 1.66 -1.96
N ARG A 202 5.77 2.89 -2.38
CA ARG A 202 5.37 3.20 -3.75
C ARG A 202 6.45 2.83 -4.77
N HIS A 203 7.68 3.18 -4.43
CA HIS A 203 8.87 2.87 -5.20
C HIS A 203 9.74 1.85 -4.46
N PRO A 204 10.48 0.99 -5.17
CA PRO A 204 11.35 0.03 -4.53
C PRO A 204 12.36 0.73 -3.64
N ILE A 205 12.53 0.21 -2.43
CA ILE A 205 13.45 0.81 -1.48
C ILE A 205 14.87 0.36 -1.78
N THR A 206 15.72 1.34 -2.04
CA THR A 206 17.16 1.13 -2.09
C THR A 206 17.72 1.03 -0.67
N PRO A 207 18.65 0.09 -0.40
CA PRO A 207 19.36 0.05 0.88
C PRO A 207 19.94 1.42 1.27
N GLY A 208 19.87 1.76 2.56
CA GLY A 208 20.29 3.05 3.12
C GLY A 208 19.17 3.73 3.91
N LYS A 209 19.21 5.06 3.99
CA LYS A 209 18.36 5.86 4.90
C LYS A 209 16.86 5.55 4.82
N SER A 210 16.33 5.29 3.63
CA SER A 210 14.90 4.98 3.47
C SER A 210 14.53 3.60 4.02
N ALA A 211 15.45 2.63 3.96
CA ALA A 211 15.25 1.32 4.56
C ALA A 211 15.31 1.41 6.09
N ASP A 212 16.31 2.12 6.63
CA ASP A 212 16.45 2.33 8.09
C ASP A 212 15.20 3.03 8.65
N ARG A 213 14.73 4.08 7.97
CA ARG A 213 13.53 4.82 8.39
C ARG A 213 12.27 3.96 8.40
N LEU A 214 12.15 2.96 7.51
CA LEU A 214 11.01 2.02 7.53
C LEU A 214 11.03 1.11 8.76
N LEU A 215 12.21 0.70 9.22
CA LEU A 215 12.37 -0.17 10.38
C LEU A 215 11.97 0.55 11.68
N ASP A 216 12.14 1.86 11.73
CA ASP A 216 11.82 2.69 12.89
C ASP A 216 10.36 3.16 12.93
N LEU A 217 9.52 2.76 11.96
CA LEU A 217 8.14 3.22 11.91
C LEU A 217 7.25 2.53 12.94
N ASP A 218 6.62 3.33 13.80
CA ASP A 218 5.52 2.88 14.64
C ASP A 218 4.16 3.06 13.94
N VAL A 219 3.36 2.00 13.92
CA VAL A 219 2.04 2.02 13.26
C VAL A 219 1.06 2.98 13.92
N ASN A 220 1.11 3.16 15.24
CA ASN A 220 0.20 4.09 15.93
C ASN A 220 0.58 5.53 15.65
N GLU A 221 1.87 5.84 15.57
CA GLU A 221 2.38 7.15 15.13
C GLU A 221 1.89 7.46 13.70
N ILE A 222 1.99 6.49 12.79
CA ILE A 222 1.47 6.65 11.41
C ILE A 222 -0.02 6.93 11.42
N LEU A 223 -0.83 6.14 12.15
CA LEU A 223 -2.27 6.34 12.22
C LEU A 223 -2.62 7.68 12.87
N GLY A 224 -1.84 8.15 13.84
CA GLY A 224 -1.93 9.50 14.41
C GLY A 224 -1.69 10.58 13.36
N ARG A 225 -0.56 10.49 12.65
CA ARG A 225 -0.17 11.43 11.59
C ARG A 225 -1.21 11.52 10.48
N VAL A 226 -1.76 10.39 10.02
CA VAL A 226 -2.83 10.36 9.00
C VAL A 226 -4.09 11.06 9.53
N ARG A 227 -4.50 10.77 10.77
CA ARG A 227 -5.65 11.46 11.41
C ARG A 227 -5.43 12.98 11.50
N ASP A 228 -4.26 13.39 11.97
CA ASP A 228 -3.94 14.81 12.15
C ASP A 228 -3.82 15.57 10.83
N TYR A 229 -3.38 14.92 9.76
CA TYR A 229 -3.38 15.51 8.42
C TYR A 229 -4.79 15.72 7.88
N TRP A 230 -5.62 14.67 7.89
CA TRP A 230 -6.95 14.70 7.26
C TRP A 230 -8.01 15.47 8.06
N ARG A 231 -7.76 15.73 9.34
CA ARG A 231 -8.60 16.64 10.14
C ARG A 231 -8.44 18.11 9.75
N ARG A 232 -7.40 18.47 9.00
CA ARG A 232 -7.17 19.86 8.59
C ARG A 232 -8.15 20.29 7.50
N PRO A 233 -8.71 21.51 7.56
CA PRO A 233 -9.68 21.99 6.57
C PRO A 233 -9.19 21.94 5.12
N GLU A 234 -7.89 22.16 4.89
CA GLU A 234 -7.28 22.07 3.56
C GLU A 234 -7.25 20.65 3.00
N ALA A 235 -7.01 19.65 3.84
CA ALA A 235 -6.97 18.25 3.43
C ALA A 235 -8.38 17.72 3.11
N GLN A 236 -9.42 18.20 3.77
CA GLN A 236 -10.81 17.81 3.50
C GLN A 236 -11.28 18.18 2.08
N LYS A 237 -10.59 19.09 1.38
CA LYS A 237 -10.87 19.44 -0.02
C LYS A 237 -10.22 18.46 -1.01
N LEU A 238 -9.29 17.63 -0.55
CA LEU A 238 -8.58 16.67 -1.37
C LEU A 238 -9.39 15.38 -1.46
N ARG A 239 -9.32 14.71 -2.61
CA ARG A 239 -9.86 13.35 -2.74
C ARG A 239 -8.92 12.38 -2.00
N PRO A 240 -9.44 11.55 -1.07
CA PRO A 240 -8.66 10.49 -0.46
C PRO A 240 -8.03 9.55 -1.50
N PRO A 241 -6.80 9.08 -1.28
CA PRO A 241 -6.12 8.17 -2.20
C PRO A 241 -6.54 6.70 -2.05
N LEU A 242 -7.62 6.45 -1.30
CA LEU A 242 -8.07 5.13 -0.89
C LEU A 242 -9.60 5.07 -0.93
N GLU A 243 -10.17 3.99 -1.45
CA GLU A 243 -11.62 3.76 -1.48
C GLU A 243 -11.99 2.27 -1.28
N TRP A 244 -13.29 2.02 -1.09
CA TRP A 244 -13.82 0.66 -1.09
C TRP A 244 -13.99 0.15 -2.53
N GLY A 245 -13.50 -1.05 -2.83
CA GLY A 245 -13.56 -1.64 -4.18
C GLY A 245 -14.89 -2.32 -4.53
N ASP A 246 -15.72 -2.61 -3.53
CA ASP A 246 -17.00 -3.30 -3.67
C ASP A 246 -18.09 -2.63 -2.83
N GLU A 247 -19.30 -2.53 -3.39
CA GLU A 247 -20.50 -2.09 -2.68
C GLU A 247 -20.95 -3.16 -1.70
N VAL A 248 -20.44 -3.09 -0.47
CA VAL A 248 -21.09 -3.74 0.68
C VAL A 248 -21.76 -2.63 1.48
N LYS A 249 -23.02 -2.82 1.89
CA LYS A 249 -23.73 -1.87 2.75
C LYS A 249 -22.85 -1.49 3.94
N THR A 250 -22.26 -0.31 3.89
CA THR A 250 -21.45 0.24 4.99
C THR A 250 -22.38 0.47 6.16
N THR A 251 -22.14 -0.25 7.25
CA THR A 251 -22.80 0.05 8.52
C THR A 251 -22.08 1.26 9.12
N PRO A 252 -22.77 2.37 9.44
CA PRO A 252 -22.14 3.54 10.04
C PRO A 252 -21.38 3.14 11.31
N ALA A 253 -20.28 3.84 11.61
CA ALA A 253 -19.58 3.63 12.87
C ALA A 253 -20.55 3.83 14.05
N PRO A 254 -20.51 2.99 15.10
CA PRO A 254 -21.31 3.22 16.28
C PRO A 254 -20.88 4.57 16.82
N GLU A 255 -21.85 5.46 17.00
CA GLU A 255 -21.64 6.70 17.73
C GLU A 255 -21.02 6.31 19.07
N THR A 256 -19.80 6.79 19.32
CA THR A 256 -19.21 6.72 20.64
C THR A 256 -20.14 7.49 21.56
N ARG A 257 -21.01 6.75 22.26
CA ARG A 257 -21.79 7.33 23.36
C ARG A 257 -20.76 7.90 24.32
N LYS A 258 -20.70 9.24 24.40
CA LYS A 258 -19.95 9.90 25.46
C LYS A 258 -20.48 9.33 26.79
N PRO A 259 -19.59 8.91 27.70
CA PRO A 259 -19.98 8.47 29.04
C PRO A 259 -20.73 9.59 29.78
#